data_AF-A0A6J5DMN2-F1
#
_entry.id   AF-A0A6J5DMN2-F1
#
_cell.length_a   1.000
_cell.length_b   1.000
_cell.length_c   1.000
_cell.angle_alpha   90.00
_cell.angle_beta   90.00
_cell.angle_gamma   90.00
#
_symmetry.space_group_name_H-M   'P 1'
#
loop_
_entity.id
_entity.type
_entity.pdbx_description
1 polymer ?
#
loop_
_entity_poly.entity_id
_entity_poly.type
_entity_poly.pdbx_seq_one_letter_code
_entity_poly.pdbx_strand_id
1 'polypeptide(L)'
;MSNRNSNVRRKQLAAITPSGQRLTMESYKMLRDRLLNECPEVQHELARAVSSLPKAPGDVNAVWNALGSKPLFSNTKLTLAARYTKAWDDGLFPSMEEFLSSEWEIRYVPVAKKGWRSNSCYMYNAKRVGELHSRLKREGAPSVSISRLHAIRSSALWLRQRVDEVGVTGNLFDLNLENCTSAEALYGAVAPFCCALGIGWGQTTVFHALVDVGFDVVKPDIHVTRTLAFFSELPKSETACKKTRNYLAQPYGPATVVHAARTLAKSIEPLTISNGNAYREVDIILLHASATDLLTTL
;
A
#
# COMPACT_ATOMS: atom_id res chain seq x y z
N MET A 1 -25.80 -17.90 -27.10
CA MET A 1 -24.63 -17.77 -26.18
C MET A 1 -24.93 -16.64 -25.20
N SER A 2 -25.14 -16.99 -23.93
CA SER A 2 -25.70 -16.10 -22.91
C SER A 2 -24.65 -15.13 -22.37
N ASN A 3 -24.87 -13.84 -22.59
CA ASN A 3 -24.16 -12.74 -21.92
C ASN A 3 -24.50 -12.74 -20.43
N ARG A 4 -23.62 -13.30 -19.60
CA ARG A 4 -23.66 -13.07 -18.15
C ARG A 4 -23.10 -11.68 -17.85
N ASN A 5 -24.01 -10.71 -17.80
CA ASN A 5 -23.83 -9.45 -17.11
C ASN A 5 -23.42 -9.70 -15.65
N SER A 6 -22.12 -9.70 -15.34
CA SER A 6 -21.64 -9.72 -13.97
C SER A 6 -21.70 -8.30 -13.38
N ASN A 7 -22.93 -7.85 -13.10
CA ASN A 7 -23.18 -6.80 -12.13
C ASN A 7 -22.85 -7.35 -10.73
N VAL A 8 -21.55 -7.48 -10.43
CA VAL A 8 -21.07 -7.80 -9.09
C VAL A 8 -21.33 -6.58 -8.23
N ARG A 9 -22.53 -6.55 -7.61
CA ARG A 9 -22.84 -5.71 -6.45
C ARG A 9 -21.62 -5.76 -5.52
N ARG A 10 -21.16 -4.60 -5.01
CA ARG A 10 -20.14 -4.55 -3.94
C ARG A 10 -20.53 -5.62 -2.90
N LYS A 11 -19.78 -6.73 -2.78
CA LYS A 11 -19.87 -7.55 -1.57
C LYS A 11 -19.40 -6.61 -0.47
N GLN A 12 -20.37 -6.09 0.28
CA GLN A 12 -20.08 -5.26 1.44
C GLN A 12 -19.26 -6.15 2.38
N LEU A 13 -18.12 -5.66 2.86
CA LEU A 13 -17.33 -6.40 3.84
C LEU A 13 -18.27 -6.78 4.99
N ALA A 14 -18.17 -8.02 5.47
CA ALA A 14 -19.00 -8.49 6.56
C ALA A 14 -18.91 -7.52 7.75
N ALA A 15 -20.04 -7.26 8.40
CA ALA A 15 -20.01 -6.46 9.61
C ALA A 15 -19.21 -7.22 10.67
N ILE A 16 -18.22 -6.56 11.26
CA ILE A 16 -17.46 -7.06 12.40
C ILE A 16 -17.55 -6.05 13.52
N THR A 17 -17.55 -6.54 14.75
CA THR A 17 -17.41 -5.74 15.97
C THR A 17 -16.17 -6.21 16.71
N PRO A 18 -15.56 -5.37 17.57
CA PRO A 18 -14.48 -5.82 18.44
C PRO A 18 -14.92 -7.06 19.23
N SER A 19 -14.05 -8.07 19.29
CA SER A 19 -14.26 -9.33 20.04
C SER A 19 -14.11 -9.15 21.55
N GLY A 20 -13.49 -8.04 21.99
CA GLY A 20 -13.05 -7.83 23.37
C GLY A 20 -11.78 -8.60 23.74
N GLN A 21 -11.26 -9.45 22.86
CA GLN A 21 -9.98 -10.13 23.02
C GLN A 21 -8.82 -9.24 22.55
N ARG A 22 -7.62 -9.56 23.02
CA ARG A 22 -6.34 -8.97 22.58
C ARG A 22 -5.60 -9.94 21.65
N LEU A 23 -4.77 -9.39 20.78
CA LEU A 23 -3.91 -10.15 19.87
C LEU A 23 -2.57 -10.47 20.57
N THR A 24 -2.57 -11.51 21.40
CA THR A 24 -1.34 -12.05 22.00
C THR A 24 -0.56 -12.88 20.98
N MET A 25 0.65 -13.30 21.33
CA MET A 25 1.43 -14.22 20.50
C MET A 25 0.66 -15.52 20.23
N GLU A 26 -0.01 -16.06 21.24
CA GLU A 26 -0.79 -17.30 21.14
C GLU A 26 -2.02 -17.13 20.26
N SER A 27 -2.81 -16.06 20.46
CA SER A 27 -4.00 -15.83 19.64
C SER A 27 -3.63 -15.47 18.20
N TYR A 28 -2.52 -14.78 17.97
CA TYR A 28 -1.96 -14.58 16.64
C TYR A 28 -1.54 -15.90 16.00
N LYS A 29 -0.83 -16.77 16.71
CA LYS A 29 -0.42 -18.08 16.20
C LYS A 29 -1.62 -18.93 15.82
N MET A 30 -2.66 -18.96 16.65
CA MET A 30 -3.92 -19.65 16.33
C MET A 30 -4.58 -19.08 15.08
N LEU A 31 -4.65 -17.75 14.96
CA LEU A 31 -5.19 -17.07 13.77
C LEU A 31 -4.39 -17.44 12.52
N ARG A 32 -3.06 -17.34 12.60
CA ARG A 32 -2.13 -17.65 11.51
C ARG A 32 -2.28 -19.10 11.06
N ASP A 33 -2.17 -20.05 11.99
CA ASP A 33 -2.17 -21.47 11.67
C ASP A 33 -3.53 -21.89 11.08
N ARG A 34 -4.63 -21.34 11.62
CA ARG A 34 -5.97 -21.54 11.04
C ARG A 34 -6.07 -20.96 9.64
N LEU A 35 -5.63 -19.72 9.42
CA LEU A 35 -5.67 -19.08 8.10
C LEU A 35 -4.85 -19.87 7.07
N LEU A 36 -3.66 -20.33 7.43
CA LEU A 36 -2.81 -21.08 6.50
C LEU A 36 -3.34 -22.48 6.20
N ASN A 37 -4.13 -23.07 7.10
CA ASN A 37 -4.84 -24.33 6.86
C ASN A 37 -6.07 -24.14 5.95
N GLU A 38 -6.85 -23.07 6.15
CA GLU A 38 -8.06 -22.80 5.37
C GLU A 38 -7.77 -22.14 4.01
N CYS A 39 -6.67 -21.41 3.89
CA CYS A 39 -6.26 -20.67 2.68
C CYS A 39 -4.77 -20.90 2.36
N PRO A 40 -4.39 -22.09 1.85
CA PRO A 40 -2.99 -22.42 1.57
C PRO A 40 -2.29 -21.46 0.60
N GLU A 41 -3.02 -20.77 -0.27
CA GLU A 41 -2.50 -19.77 -1.20
C GLU A 41 -1.82 -18.58 -0.49
N VAL A 42 -2.20 -18.30 0.76
CA VAL A 42 -1.58 -17.26 1.60
C VAL A 42 -0.10 -17.57 1.84
N GLN A 43 0.26 -18.86 1.95
CA GLN A 43 1.67 -19.28 2.08
C GLN A 43 2.49 -18.87 0.85
N HIS A 44 1.95 -19.10 -0.34
CA HIS A 44 2.60 -18.71 -1.60
C HIS A 44 2.69 -17.18 -1.75
N GLU A 45 1.68 -16.43 -1.29
CA GLU A 45 1.77 -14.97 -1.27
C GLU A 45 2.86 -14.48 -0.32
N LEU A 46 2.93 -15.04 0.89
CA LEU A 46 3.96 -14.70 1.87
C LEU A 46 5.37 -14.97 1.35
N ALA A 47 5.62 -16.16 0.81
CA ALA A 47 6.92 -16.52 0.22
C ALA A 47 7.32 -15.54 -0.90
N ARG A 48 6.39 -15.25 -1.84
CA ARG A 48 6.64 -14.30 -2.93
C ARG A 48 6.95 -12.91 -2.40
N ALA A 49 6.11 -12.42 -1.48
CA ALA A 49 6.19 -11.09 -0.90
C ALA A 49 7.50 -10.82 -0.15
N VAL A 50 8.08 -11.83 0.47
CA VAL A 50 9.39 -11.74 1.13
C VAL A 50 10.52 -11.87 0.10
N SER A 51 10.41 -12.80 -0.84
CA SER A 51 11.43 -12.99 -1.89
C SER A 51 11.58 -11.79 -2.82
N SER A 52 10.53 -10.98 -2.96
CA SER A 52 10.51 -9.78 -3.80
C SER A 52 11.06 -8.54 -3.10
N LEU A 53 11.41 -8.60 -1.81
CA LEU A 53 11.97 -7.45 -1.12
C LEU A 53 13.36 -7.12 -1.68
N PRO A 54 13.71 -5.83 -1.81
CA PRO A 54 15.04 -5.45 -2.24
C PRO A 54 16.09 -6.02 -1.29
N LYS A 55 17.17 -6.58 -1.85
CA LYS A 55 18.29 -7.12 -1.05
C LYS A 55 19.12 -6.03 -0.39
N ALA A 56 19.04 -4.80 -0.89
CA ALA A 56 19.71 -3.64 -0.32
C ALA A 56 18.85 -2.37 -0.51
N PRO A 57 18.80 -1.47 0.49
CA PRO A 57 17.99 -0.24 0.46
C PRO A 57 18.47 0.84 -0.55
N GLY A 58 19.52 0.56 -1.32
CA GLY A 58 20.10 1.47 -2.31
C GLY A 58 19.79 1.16 -3.78
N ASP A 59 19.09 0.05 -4.10
CA ASP A 59 18.74 -0.23 -5.49
C ASP A 59 17.65 0.74 -5.99
N VAL A 60 18.08 1.75 -6.75
CA VAL A 60 17.23 2.78 -7.35
C VAL A 60 16.08 2.17 -8.15
N ASN A 61 16.31 1.07 -8.89
CA ASN A 61 15.27 0.44 -9.69
C ASN A 61 14.24 -0.27 -8.82
N ALA A 62 14.70 -0.93 -7.76
CA ALA A 62 13.81 -1.55 -6.79
C ALA A 62 12.96 -0.50 -6.06
N VAL A 63 13.57 0.63 -5.66
CA VAL A 63 12.87 1.77 -5.06
C VAL A 63 11.88 2.40 -6.04
N TRP A 64 12.25 2.57 -7.31
CA TRP A 64 11.36 3.07 -8.34
C TRP A 64 10.14 2.17 -8.51
N ASN A 65 10.33 0.85 -8.63
CA ASN A 65 9.23 -0.09 -8.75
C ASN A 65 8.32 -0.09 -7.53
N ALA A 66 8.91 -0.01 -6.33
CA ALA A 66 8.17 0.05 -5.08
C ALA A 66 7.42 1.37 -4.91
N LEU A 67 7.95 2.52 -5.35
CA LEU A 67 7.26 3.81 -5.26
C LEU A 67 6.28 4.02 -6.42
N GLY A 68 6.76 3.94 -7.65
CA GLY A 68 6.02 4.26 -8.87
C GLY A 68 4.73 3.45 -9.04
N SER A 69 4.66 2.24 -8.48
CA SER A 69 3.45 1.43 -8.58
C SER A 69 2.37 1.79 -7.55
N LYS A 70 2.69 2.38 -6.39
CA LYS A 70 1.73 2.58 -5.27
C LYS A 70 0.54 3.48 -5.56
N PRO A 71 0.68 4.58 -6.30
CA PRO A 71 -0.47 5.40 -6.64
C PRO A 71 -1.58 4.63 -7.38
N LEU A 72 -1.24 3.55 -8.10
CA LEU A 72 -2.20 2.70 -8.81
C LEU A 72 -3.10 1.89 -7.86
N PHE A 73 -2.58 1.52 -6.70
CA PHE A 73 -3.25 0.67 -5.72
C PHE A 73 -4.00 1.46 -4.64
N SER A 74 -3.62 2.73 -4.42
CA SER A 74 -4.27 3.57 -3.42
C SER A 74 -5.77 3.73 -3.69
N ASN A 75 -6.59 3.32 -2.70
CA ASN A 75 -8.05 3.32 -2.75
C ASN A 75 -8.65 2.52 -3.93
N THR A 76 -7.93 1.52 -4.43
CA THR A 76 -8.36 0.65 -5.53
C THR A 76 -8.98 -0.65 -4.98
N LYS A 77 -9.98 -1.21 -5.67
CA LYS A 77 -10.49 -2.56 -5.36
C LYS A 77 -9.40 -3.60 -5.66
N LEU A 78 -9.28 -4.66 -4.86
CA LEU A 78 -8.25 -5.71 -5.06
C LEU A 78 -8.22 -6.28 -6.49
N THR A 79 -9.39 -6.55 -7.11
CA THR A 79 -9.46 -7.06 -8.49
C THR A 79 -8.92 -6.07 -9.52
N LEU A 80 -9.12 -4.77 -9.30
CA LEU A 80 -8.58 -3.73 -10.17
C LEU A 80 -7.10 -3.48 -9.86
N ALA A 81 -6.69 -3.57 -8.60
CA ALA A 81 -5.30 -3.50 -8.17
C ALA A 81 -4.48 -4.63 -8.84
N ALA A 82 -4.94 -5.88 -8.80
CA ALA A 82 -4.26 -6.99 -9.46
C ALA A 82 -4.00 -6.75 -10.96
N ARG A 83 -4.94 -6.10 -11.66
CA ARG A 83 -4.77 -5.73 -13.07
C ARG A 83 -3.75 -4.61 -13.27
N TYR A 84 -3.67 -3.65 -12.35
CA TYR A 84 -2.61 -2.64 -12.37
C TYR A 84 -1.24 -3.24 -12.06
N THR A 85 -1.15 -4.18 -11.11
CA THR A 85 0.09 -4.90 -10.79
C THR A 85 0.60 -5.59 -12.03
N LYS A 86 -0.25 -6.41 -12.67
CA LYS A 86 0.13 -7.08 -13.91
C LYS A 86 0.59 -6.09 -14.99
N ALA A 87 -0.16 -5.00 -15.21
CA ALA A 87 0.22 -4.00 -16.21
C ALA A 87 1.54 -3.28 -15.90
N TRP A 88 1.86 -3.07 -14.62
CA TRP A 88 3.14 -2.53 -14.17
C TRP A 88 4.27 -3.53 -14.44
N ASP A 89 4.09 -4.77 -14.02
CA ASP A 89 5.08 -5.85 -14.16
C ASP A 89 5.35 -6.21 -15.63
N ASP A 90 4.32 -6.11 -16.49
CA ASP A 90 4.43 -6.30 -17.94
C ASP A 90 5.10 -5.09 -18.65
N GLY A 91 5.54 -4.06 -17.91
CA GLY A 91 6.24 -2.90 -18.48
C GLY A 91 5.36 -1.97 -19.32
N LEU A 92 4.03 -1.96 -19.09
CA LEU A 92 3.11 -1.13 -19.88
C LEU A 92 3.15 0.35 -19.47
N PHE A 93 3.67 0.66 -18.29
CA PHE A 93 3.86 2.02 -17.81
C PHE A 93 5.21 2.60 -18.29
N PRO A 94 5.31 3.93 -18.41
CA PRO A 94 6.57 4.59 -18.72
C PRO A 94 7.68 4.24 -17.71
N SER A 95 8.93 4.21 -18.17
CA SER A 95 10.09 4.10 -17.27
C SER A 95 10.24 5.36 -16.39
N MET A 96 11.12 5.30 -15.40
CA MET A 96 11.43 6.47 -14.57
C MET A 96 11.94 7.63 -15.45
N GLU A 97 12.86 7.36 -16.37
CA GLU A 97 13.45 8.33 -17.29
C GLU A 97 12.38 8.94 -18.20
N GLU A 98 11.46 8.11 -18.69
CA GLU A 98 10.35 8.58 -19.52
C GLU A 98 9.44 9.53 -18.71
N PHE A 99 9.08 9.17 -17.47
CA PHE A 99 8.31 10.07 -16.59
C PHE A 99 9.05 11.36 -16.24
N LEU A 100 10.38 11.34 -16.20
CA LEU A 100 11.20 12.52 -15.91
C LEU A 100 11.29 13.49 -17.10
N SER A 101 11.07 13.00 -18.32
CA SER A 101 11.12 13.80 -19.55
C SER A 101 10.11 14.95 -19.56
N SER A 102 10.38 15.97 -20.38
CA SER A 102 9.47 17.11 -20.60
C SER A 102 8.14 16.67 -21.22
N GLU A 103 8.15 15.61 -22.04
CA GLU A 103 6.96 15.06 -22.69
C GLU A 103 5.94 14.50 -21.70
N TRP A 104 6.39 14.07 -20.53
CA TRP A 104 5.57 13.55 -19.44
C TRP A 104 5.34 14.56 -18.32
N GLU A 105 5.50 15.85 -18.58
CA GLU A 105 5.13 16.88 -17.61
C GLU A 105 3.63 16.82 -17.27
N ILE A 106 3.33 16.73 -15.97
CA ILE A 106 1.97 16.78 -15.42
C ILE A 106 1.99 17.79 -14.28
N ARG A 107 1.24 18.88 -14.43
CA ARG A 107 1.15 19.96 -13.42
C ARG A 107 -0.23 19.96 -12.77
N TYR A 108 -0.27 20.01 -11.44
CA TYR A 108 -1.50 20.23 -10.71
C TYR A 108 -1.94 21.70 -10.83
N VAL A 109 -3.16 21.92 -11.31
CA VAL A 109 -3.82 23.23 -11.41
C VAL A 109 -5.16 23.11 -10.69
N PRO A 110 -5.28 23.65 -9.46
CA PRO A 110 -6.50 23.51 -8.68
C PRO A 110 -7.68 24.18 -9.39
N VAL A 111 -8.82 23.48 -9.46
CA VAL A 111 -10.08 24.02 -9.98
C VAL A 111 -11.06 24.18 -8.83
N ALA A 112 -11.68 25.36 -8.75
CA ALA A 112 -12.67 25.66 -7.70
C ALA A 112 -13.73 24.56 -7.61
N LYS A 113 -14.05 24.13 -6.38
CA LYS A 113 -15.04 23.08 -6.06
C LYS A 113 -14.71 21.67 -6.57
N LYS A 114 -13.52 21.42 -7.11
CA LYS A 114 -13.05 20.08 -7.50
C LYS A 114 -11.95 19.60 -6.54
N GLY A 115 -12.05 18.35 -6.11
CA GLY A 115 -10.98 17.71 -5.33
C GLY A 115 -9.78 17.36 -6.21
N TRP A 116 -8.60 17.27 -5.61
CA TRP A 116 -7.34 17.01 -6.32
C TRP A 116 -7.35 15.75 -7.18
N ARG A 117 -8.20 14.76 -6.89
CA ARG A 117 -8.28 13.51 -7.69
C ARG A 117 -8.90 13.70 -9.08
N SER A 118 -9.56 14.83 -9.34
CA SER A 118 -10.19 15.11 -10.63
C SER A 118 -9.16 15.31 -11.73
N ASN A 119 -9.31 14.61 -12.87
CA ASN A 119 -8.43 14.81 -14.03
C ASN A 119 -8.45 16.26 -14.55
N SER A 120 -9.53 17.00 -14.33
CA SER A 120 -9.65 18.41 -14.70
C SER A 120 -8.70 19.33 -13.92
N CYS A 121 -8.11 18.87 -12.82
CA CYS A 121 -7.17 19.64 -12.01
C CYS A 121 -5.73 19.47 -12.48
N TYR A 122 -5.49 19.00 -13.70
CA TYR A 122 -4.15 18.74 -14.20
C TYR A 122 -3.98 19.21 -15.63
N MET A 123 -2.85 19.86 -15.89
CA MET A 123 -2.32 20.09 -17.23
C MET A 123 -1.31 18.98 -17.56
N TYR A 124 -1.42 18.40 -18.75
CA TYR A 124 -0.57 17.29 -19.19
C TYR A 124 -0.52 17.19 -20.72
N ASN A 125 0.47 16.46 -21.23
CA ASN A 125 0.54 16.13 -22.66
C ASN A 125 -0.51 15.07 -23.03
N ALA A 126 -1.60 15.50 -23.66
CA ALA A 126 -2.71 14.62 -24.03
C ALA A 126 -2.31 13.50 -25.01
N LYS A 127 -1.31 13.73 -25.86
CA LYS A 127 -0.81 12.72 -26.79
C LYS A 127 -0.16 11.56 -26.04
N ARG A 128 0.79 11.84 -25.13
CA ARG A 128 1.49 10.80 -24.36
C ARG A 128 0.57 10.00 -23.45
N VAL A 129 -0.34 10.68 -22.77
CA VAL A 129 -1.36 10.00 -21.97
C VAL A 129 -2.29 9.16 -22.84
N GLY A 130 -2.70 9.67 -24.00
CA GLY A 130 -3.52 8.93 -24.97
C GLY A 130 -2.82 7.68 -25.52
N GLU A 131 -1.52 7.77 -25.79
CA GLU A 131 -0.67 6.64 -26.18
C GLU A 131 -0.63 5.56 -25.09
N LEU A 132 -0.39 5.96 -23.82
CA LEU A 132 -0.43 5.04 -22.68
C LEU A 132 -1.80 4.38 -22.53
N HIS A 133 -2.88 5.15 -22.56
CA HIS A 133 -4.24 4.61 -22.43
C HIS A 133 -4.58 3.64 -23.57
N SER A 134 -4.13 3.95 -24.79
CA SER A 134 -4.31 3.06 -25.95
C SER A 134 -3.53 1.76 -25.77
N ARG A 135 -2.29 1.83 -25.30
CA ARG A 135 -1.46 0.66 -24.96
C ARG A 135 -2.12 -0.19 -23.89
N LEU A 136 -2.51 0.40 -22.76
CA LEU A 136 -3.21 -0.32 -21.68
C LEU A 136 -4.49 -0.99 -22.20
N LYS A 137 -5.28 -0.30 -23.03
CA LYS A 137 -6.51 -0.86 -23.60
C LYS A 137 -6.25 -2.07 -24.49
N ARG A 138 -5.20 -2.04 -25.34
CA ARG A 138 -4.84 -3.17 -26.23
C ARG A 138 -4.50 -4.42 -25.42
N GLU A 139 -3.79 -4.25 -24.31
CA GLU A 139 -3.41 -5.35 -23.41
C GLU A 139 -4.50 -5.72 -22.39
N GLY A 140 -5.71 -5.18 -22.53
CA GLY A 140 -6.82 -5.45 -21.61
C GLY A 140 -6.59 -4.91 -20.20
N ALA A 141 -5.66 -3.97 -20.00
CA ALA A 141 -5.42 -3.29 -18.74
C ALA A 141 -6.37 -2.09 -18.53
N PRO A 142 -6.70 -1.74 -17.28
CA PRO A 142 -7.56 -0.59 -16.97
C PRO A 142 -6.88 0.75 -17.30
N SER A 143 -7.67 1.74 -17.74
CA SER A 143 -7.19 3.12 -17.86
C SER A 143 -6.88 3.72 -16.49
N VAL A 144 -5.84 4.54 -16.42
CA VAL A 144 -5.32 5.18 -15.22
C VAL A 144 -5.66 6.67 -15.19
N SER A 145 -6.03 7.21 -14.02
CA SER A 145 -6.34 8.63 -13.85
C SER A 145 -5.09 9.51 -13.91
N ILE A 146 -5.25 10.76 -14.36
CA ILE A 146 -4.15 11.73 -14.43
C ILE A 146 -3.59 12.03 -13.04
N SER A 147 -4.45 12.08 -12.02
CA SER A 147 -4.05 12.25 -10.63
C SER A 147 -3.09 11.17 -10.13
N ARG A 148 -3.23 9.94 -10.63
CA ARG A 148 -2.29 8.85 -10.30
C ARG A 148 -0.99 9.00 -11.06
N LEU A 149 -1.06 9.27 -12.37
CA LEU A 149 0.14 9.53 -13.18
C LEU A 149 0.97 10.69 -12.62
N HIS A 150 0.32 11.76 -12.14
CA HIS A 150 0.97 12.84 -11.43
C HIS A 150 1.75 12.33 -10.20
N ALA A 151 1.11 11.54 -9.33
CA ALA A 151 1.77 11.00 -8.14
C ALA A 151 2.94 10.06 -8.49
N ILE A 152 2.81 9.25 -9.55
CA ILE A 152 3.90 8.40 -10.06
C ILE A 152 5.09 9.26 -10.52
N ARG A 153 4.80 10.34 -11.26
CA ARG A 153 5.80 11.31 -11.68
C ARG A 153 6.47 12.00 -10.48
N SER A 154 5.71 12.36 -9.45
CA SER A 154 6.26 12.97 -8.24
C SER A 154 7.27 12.06 -7.53
N SER A 155 7.03 10.74 -7.49
CA SER A 155 8.03 9.81 -6.96
C SER A 155 9.28 9.70 -7.86
N ALA A 156 9.14 9.80 -9.18
CA ALA A 156 10.29 9.82 -10.09
C ALA A 156 11.16 11.06 -9.85
N LEU A 157 10.53 12.23 -9.69
CA LEU A 157 11.20 13.49 -9.38
C LEU A 157 11.93 13.44 -8.04
N TRP A 158 11.26 12.95 -7.01
CA TRP A 158 11.86 12.77 -5.69
C TRP A 158 13.06 11.82 -5.75
N LEU A 159 12.92 10.68 -6.42
CA LEU A 159 13.99 9.69 -6.51
C LEU A 159 15.21 10.24 -7.28
N ARG A 160 15.00 10.96 -8.38
CA ARG A 160 16.07 11.67 -9.09
C ARG A 160 16.81 12.63 -8.15
N GLN A 161 16.08 13.48 -7.43
CA GLN A 161 16.67 14.42 -6.49
C GLN A 161 17.49 13.70 -5.41
N ARG A 162 16.99 12.60 -4.85
CA ARG A 162 17.72 11.81 -3.86
C ARG A 162 18.99 11.19 -4.44
N VAL A 163 18.92 10.65 -5.65
CA VAL A 163 20.11 10.13 -6.34
C VAL A 163 21.14 11.23 -6.58
N ASP A 164 20.71 12.45 -6.93
CA ASP A 164 21.60 13.59 -7.10
C ASP A 164 22.26 14.02 -5.77
N GLU A 165 21.53 13.92 -4.65
CA GLU A 165 22.01 14.30 -3.31
C GLU A 165 22.96 13.28 -2.67
N VAL A 166 22.67 11.98 -2.79
CA VAL A 166 23.42 10.93 -2.06
C VAL A 166 24.12 9.91 -2.97
N GLY A 167 23.94 10.00 -4.29
CA GLY A 167 24.43 9.03 -5.26
C GLY A 167 23.56 7.76 -5.35
N VAL A 168 23.76 7.00 -6.42
CA VAL A 168 23.00 5.75 -6.70
C VAL A 168 23.25 4.62 -5.69
N THR A 169 24.34 4.70 -4.92
CA THR A 169 24.67 3.75 -3.85
C THR A 169 24.42 4.32 -2.45
N GLY A 170 23.96 5.57 -2.36
CA GLY A 170 23.70 6.24 -1.10
C GLY A 170 22.42 5.75 -0.43
N ASN A 171 22.22 6.16 0.83
CA ASN A 171 20.95 5.92 1.49
C ASN A 171 19.87 6.86 0.93
N LEU A 172 19.01 6.30 0.07
CA LEU A 172 17.94 7.05 -0.59
C LEU A 172 16.89 7.57 0.39
N PHE A 173 16.74 6.92 1.56
CA PHE A 173 15.75 7.27 2.57
C PHE A 173 16.40 7.79 3.85
N ASP A 174 16.12 9.05 4.17
CA ASP A 174 16.46 9.60 5.48
C ASP A 174 15.31 9.37 6.48
N LEU A 175 15.06 8.09 6.81
CA LEU A 175 13.98 7.65 7.69
C LEU A 175 14.49 6.73 8.78
N ASN A 176 14.38 7.14 10.05
CA ASN A 176 14.66 6.30 11.21
C ASN A 176 13.35 5.82 11.85
N LEU A 177 12.80 4.72 11.33
CA LEU A 177 11.56 4.14 11.85
C LEU A 177 11.78 3.21 13.04
N GLU A 178 12.97 2.63 13.18
CA GLU A 178 13.32 1.69 14.25
C GLU A 178 13.10 2.28 15.64
N ASN A 179 13.53 3.54 15.82
CA ASN A 179 13.42 4.28 17.07
C ASN A 179 12.03 4.91 17.32
N CYS A 180 11.10 4.77 16.38
CA CYS A 180 9.74 5.28 16.55
C CYS A 180 8.94 4.33 17.47
N THR A 181 8.90 4.65 18.77
CA THR A 181 8.20 3.86 19.80
C THR A 181 6.73 4.22 19.99
N SER A 182 6.21 5.22 19.28
CA SER A 182 4.79 5.61 19.31
C SER A 182 4.24 5.90 17.91
N ALA A 183 2.90 5.99 17.81
CA ALA A 183 2.22 6.38 16.57
C ALA A 183 2.55 7.83 16.16
N GLU A 184 2.70 8.73 17.12
CA GLU A 184 3.08 10.13 16.90
C GLU A 184 4.50 10.23 16.35
N ALA A 185 5.44 9.43 16.88
CA ALA A 185 6.80 9.37 16.37
C ALA A 185 6.84 8.85 14.93
N LEU A 186 6.07 7.78 14.63
CA LEU A 186 5.93 7.26 13.26
C LEU A 186 5.33 8.30 12.31
N TYR A 187 4.28 9.00 12.74
CA TYR A 187 3.69 10.09 11.96
C TYR A 187 4.72 11.19 11.69
N GLY A 188 5.44 11.63 12.73
CA GLY A 188 6.47 12.67 12.61
C GLY A 188 7.61 12.29 11.68
N ALA A 189 8.04 11.02 11.69
CA ALA A 189 9.07 10.51 10.79
C ALA A 189 8.61 10.45 9.33
N VAL A 190 7.35 10.07 9.08
CA VAL A 190 6.84 9.83 7.72
C VAL A 190 6.20 11.06 7.07
N ALA A 191 5.74 12.04 7.86
CA ALA A 191 5.10 13.24 7.34
C ALA A 191 6.00 14.07 6.39
N PRO A 192 7.29 14.32 6.69
CA PRO A 192 8.20 14.98 5.76
C PRO A 192 8.30 14.24 4.42
N PHE A 193 8.34 12.91 4.45
CA PHE A 193 8.42 12.10 3.24
C PHE A 193 7.11 12.15 2.42
N CYS A 194 5.95 12.15 3.08
CA CYS A 194 4.66 12.41 2.41
C CYS A 194 4.65 13.78 1.72
N CYS A 195 5.15 14.81 2.39
CA CYS A 195 5.24 16.17 1.85
C CYS A 195 6.19 16.24 0.64
N ALA A 196 7.35 15.59 0.73
CA ALA A 196 8.34 15.57 -0.35
C ALA A 196 7.81 14.89 -1.62
N LEU A 197 7.03 13.81 -1.47
CA LEU A 197 6.38 13.13 -2.59
C LEU A 197 5.13 13.86 -3.11
N GLY A 198 4.50 14.69 -2.28
CA GLY A 198 3.43 15.60 -2.68
C GLY A 198 2.04 14.96 -2.88
N ILE A 199 1.24 15.56 -3.77
CA ILE A 199 -0.17 15.20 -3.94
C ILE A 199 -0.31 13.76 -4.43
N GLY A 200 -1.08 12.96 -3.68
CA GLY A 200 -1.31 11.54 -3.94
C GLY A 200 -0.57 10.59 -2.99
N TRP A 201 0.41 11.12 -2.25
CA TRP A 201 1.28 10.38 -1.34
C TRP A 201 0.93 10.60 0.13
N GLY A 202 -0.32 10.28 0.50
CA GLY A 202 -0.70 10.23 1.91
C GLY A 202 -0.02 9.07 2.65
N GLN A 203 -0.04 9.10 3.99
CA GLN A 203 0.63 8.12 4.86
C GLN A 203 0.36 6.66 4.48
N THR A 204 -0.88 6.28 4.16
CA THR A 204 -1.17 4.90 3.73
C THR A 204 -0.38 4.51 2.49
N THR A 205 -0.37 5.36 1.45
CA THR A 205 0.39 5.09 0.22
C THR A 205 1.89 5.01 0.51
N VAL A 206 2.41 5.89 1.39
CA VAL A 206 3.82 5.90 1.78
C VAL A 206 4.20 4.65 2.56
N PHE A 207 3.44 4.24 3.58
CA PHE A 207 3.72 3.00 4.30
C PHE A 207 3.66 1.78 3.39
N HIS A 208 2.73 1.74 2.43
CA HIS A 208 2.71 0.65 1.43
C HIS A 208 3.99 0.60 0.58
N ALA A 209 4.56 1.75 0.26
CA ALA A 209 5.85 1.86 -0.42
C ALA A 209 7.01 1.41 0.48
N LEU A 210 7.01 1.86 1.74
CA LEU A 210 8.06 1.55 2.71
C LEU A 210 8.17 0.05 2.97
N VAL A 211 7.04 -0.66 3.09
CA VAL A 211 7.05 -2.14 3.18
C VAL A 211 7.72 -2.77 1.96
N ASP A 212 7.41 -2.29 0.76
CA ASP A 212 7.90 -2.88 -0.48
C ASP A 212 9.35 -2.52 -0.80
N VAL A 213 9.92 -1.49 -0.17
CA VAL A 213 11.37 -1.23 -0.18
C VAL A 213 12.11 -1.91 0.97
N GLY A 214 11.41 -2.65 1.83
CA GLY A 214 12.02 -3.47 2.88
C GLY A 214 12.12 -2.83 4.27
N PHE A 215 11.41 -1.73 4.55
CA PHE A 215 11.33 -1.23 5.93
C PHE A 215 10.51 -2.16 6.83
N ASP A 216 10.91 -2.22 8.10
CA ASP A 216 10.24 -2.91 9.20
C ASP A 216 8.92 -2.21 9.64
N VAL A 217 7.98 -2.16 8.71
CA VAL A 217 6.63 -1.61 8.85
C VAL A 217 5.60 -2.56 8.22
N VAL A 218 4.32 -2.26 8.43
CA VAL A 218 3.17 -3.03 7.93
C VAL A 218 2.26 -2.10 7.11
N LYS A 219 1.48 -2.62 6.17
CA LYS A 219 0.61 -1.80 5.32
C LYS A 219 -0.66 -1.41 6.09
N PRO A 220 -0.92 -0.12 6.35
CA PRO A 220 -2.14 0.28 7.05
C PRO A 220 -3.32 0.36 6.08
N ASP A 221 -3.79 -0.81 5.64
CA ASP A 221 -4.96 -0.95 4.78
C ASP A 221 -6.25 -1.26 5.55
N ILE A 222 -7.36 -1.33 4.82
CA ILE A 222 -8.68 -1.58 5.41
C ILE A 222 -8.74 -2.93 6.12
N HIS A 223 -8.10 -3.96 5.60
CA HIS A 223 -8.17 -5.31 6.14
C HIS A 223 -7.29 -5.47 7.38
N VAL A 224 -6.04 -5.01 7.32
CA VAL A 224 -5.13 -4.99 8.48
C VAL A 224 -5.74 -4.17 9.63
N THR A 225 -6.28 -2.99 9.32
CA THR A 225 -6.95 -2.13 10.32
C THR A 225 -8.13 -2.85 10.95
N ARG A 226 -8.93 -3.56 10.16
CA ARG A 226 -10.10 -4.32 10.64
C ARG A 226 -9.70 -5.48 11.53
N THR A 227 -8.65 -6.22 11.19
CA THR A 227 -8.16 -7.33 12.03
C THR A 227 -7.66 -6.81 13.36
N LEU A 228 -6.81 -5.77 13.38
CA LEU A 228 -6.34 -5.18 14.63
C LEU A 228 -7.48 -4.60 15.47
N ALA A 229 -8.46 -3.96 14.83
CA ALA A 229 -9.65 -3.43 15.51
C ALA A 229 -10.54 -4.54 16.08
N PHE A 230 -10.66 -5.68 15.39
CA PHE A 230 -11.39 -6.85 15.90
C PHE A 230 -10.79 -7.36 17.21
N PHE A 231 -9.46 -7.36 17.31
CA PHE A 231 -8.73 -7.71 18.53
C PHE A 231 -8.43 -6.52 19.46
N SER A 232 -9.21 -5.44 19.35
CA SER A 232 -9.12 -4.28 20.26
C SER A 232 -7.73 -3.64 20.36
N GLU A 233 -6.84 -3.85 19.39
CA GLU A 233 -5.47 -3.31 19.39
C GLU A 233 -5.42 -1.84 18.95
N LEU A 234 -6.53 -1.32 18.45
CA LEU A 234 -6.63 0.07 18.00
C LEU A 234 -7.45 0.93 18.98
N PRO A 235 -7.00 2.16 19.27
CA PRO A 235 -7.87 3.16 19.89
C PRO A 235 -9.15 3.32 19.07
N LYS A 236 -10.31 3.37 19.74
CA LYS A 236 -11.63 3.46 19.07
C LYS A 236 -11.88 2.31 18.08
N SER A 237 -11.48 1.09 18.44
CA SER A 237 -11.65 -0.12 17.63
C SER A 237 -13.06 -0.31 17.05
N GLU A 238 -14.11 0.05 17.77
CA GLU A 238 -15.48 0.01 17.22
C GLU A 238 -15.64 0.91 15.97
N THR A 239 -15.06 2.11 16.00
CA THR A 239 -15.04 3.03 14.85
C THR A 239 -14.16 2.47 13.74
N ALA A 240 -13.01 1.89 14.06
CA ALA A 240 -12.12 1.27 13.08
C ALA A 240 -12.76 0.06 12.37
N CYS A 241 -13.58 -0.75 13.06
CA CYS A 241 -14.37 -1.83 12.47
C CYS A 241 -15.49 -1.31 11.55
N LYS A 242 -16.32 -0.36 12.05
CA LYS A 242 -17.54 0.10 11.36
C LYS A 242 -17.25 1.13 10.25
N LYS A 243 -16.25 1.99 10.44
CA LYS A 243 -15.92 3.13 9.58
C LYS A 243 -14.41 3.19 9.27
N THR A 244 -13.83 2.05 8.90
CA THR A 244 -12.38 1.88 8.68
C THR A 244 -11.74 2.95 7.80
N ARG A 245 -12.40 3.34 6.70
CA ARG A 245 -11.88 4.41 5.81
C ARG A 245 -11.78 5.75 6.52
N ASN A 246 -12.76 6.10 7.36
CA ASN A 246 -12.74 7.34 8.11
C ASN A 246 -11.69 7.29 9.21
N TYR A 247 -11.46 6.11 9.81
CA TYR A 247 -10.39 5.89 10.77
C TYR A 247 -9.01 6.14 10.14
N LEU A 248 -8.73 5.51 9.00
CA LEU A 248 -7.48 5.69 8.25
C LEU A 248 -7.31 7.11 7.67
N ALA A 249 -8.40 7.87 7.51
CA ALA A 249 -8.34 9.27 7.08
C ALA A 249 -7.99 10.24 8.22
N GLN A 250 -7.95 9.79 9.48
CA GLN A 250 -7.53 10.62 10.61
C GLN A 250 -6.03 10.92 10.53
N PRO A 251 -5.56 12.06 11.07
CA PRO A 251 -4.14 12.45 11.02
C PRO A 251 -3.17 11.37 11.48
N TYR A 252 -3.48 10.67 12.57
CA TYR A 252 -2.64 9.58 13.10
C TYR A 252 -3.12 8.18 12.72
N GLY A 253 -4.23 8.05 11.98
CA GLY A 253 -4.89 6.77 11.72
C GLY A 253 -3.96 5.70 11.15
N PRO A 254 -3.26 5.97 10.03
CA PRO A 254 -2.32 5.02 9.45
C PRO A 254 -1.14 4.71 10.37
N ALA A 255 -0.53 5.73 10.99
CA ALA A 255 0.59 5.53 11.91
C ALA A 255 0.22 4.70 13.14
N THR A 256 -0.99 4.84 13.67
CA THR A 256 -1.52 4.02 14.77
C THR A 256 -1.65 2.55 14.37
N VAL A 257 -2.15 2.28 13.16
CA VAL A 257 -2.26 0.91 12.63
C VAL A 257 -0.88 0.29 12.47
N VAL A 258 0.07 1.04 11.88
CA VAL A 258 1.45 0.57 11.73
C VAL A 258 2.11 0.33 13.08
N HIS A 259 1.93 1.22 14.06
CA HIS A 259 2.47 1.05 15.40
C HIS A 259 1.99 -0.24 16.06
N ALA A 260 0.67 -0.47 16.10
CA ALA A 260 0.10 -1.68 16.69
C ALA A 260 0.61 -2.96 16.01
N ALA A 261 0.67 -2.96 14.67
CA ALA A 261 1.18 -4.10 13.91
C ALA A 261 2.67 -4.35 14.14
N ARG A 262 3.50 -3.30 14.24
CA ARG A 262 4.93 -3.43 14.56
C ARG A 262 5.16 -3.99 15.95
N THR A 263 4.36 -3.57 16.94
CA THR A 263 4.43 -4.11 18.30
C THR A 263 4.18 -5.61 18.30
N LEU A 264 3.16 -6.08 17.56
CA LEU A 264 2.92 -7.51 17.37
C LEU A 264 4.07 -8.21 16.62
N ALA A 265 4.55 -7.64 15.52
CA ALA A 265 5.63 -8.25 14.73
C ALA A 265 6.91 -8.48 15.57
N LYS A 266 7.20 -7.57 16.51
CA LYS A 266 8.33 -7.70 17.44
C LYS A 266 8.15 -8.81 18.48
N SER A 267 6.93 -9.28 18.72
CA SER A 267 6.64 -10.28 19.75
C SER A 267 6.43 -11.69 19.21
N ILE A 268 6.43 -11.89 17.89
CA ILE A 268 6.19 -13.21 17.29
C ILE A 268 7.49 -13.88 16.85
N GLU A 269 7.47 -15.21 16.84
CA GLU A 269 8.46 -16.01 16.13
C GLU A 269 8.01 -16.17 14.67
N PRO A 270 8.76 -15.60 13.70
CA PRO A 270 8.42 -15.69 12.28
C PRO A 270 8.57 -17.12 11.76
N LEU A 271 7.70 -17.49 10.83
CA LEU A 271 7.78 -18.76 10.12
C LEU A 271 9.04 -18.83 9.24
N THR A 272 9.51 -20.06 8.97
CA THR A 272 10.58 -20.26 7.99
C THR A 272 10.22 -19.72 6.61
N ILE A 273 8.94 -19.84 6.20
CA ILE A 273 8.46 -19.34 4.90
C ILE A 273 8.48 -17.81 4.80
N SER A 274 8.49 -17.09 5.93
CA SER A 274 8.68 -15.63 5.93
C SER A 274 10.16 -15.23 5.93
N ASN A 275 11.10 -16.19 5.85
CA ASN A 275 12.55 -15.96 5.89
C ASN A 275 12.97 -15.06 7.07
N GLY A 276 12.32 -15.22 8.22
CA GLY A 276 12.56 -14.39 9.40
C GLY A 276 11.92 -13.00 9.37
N ASN A 277 11.21 -12.60 8.30
CA ASN A 277 10.58 -11.30 8.19
C ASN A 277 9.18 -11.28 8.86
N ALA A 278 9.18 -11.05 10.18
CA ALA A 278 7.96 -10.99 10.98
C ALA A 278 6.99 -9.88 10.54
N TYR A 279 7.49 -8.72 10.08
CA TYR A 279 6.64 -7.61 9.65
C TYR A 279 5.83 -7.98 8.40
N ARG A 280 6.46 -8.65 7.42
CA ARG A 280 5.77 -9.09 6.21
C ARG A 280 4.80 -10.24 6.47
N GLU A 281 5.13 -11.12 7.43
CA GLU A 281 4.20 -12.14 7.92
C GLU A 281 2.96 -11.50 8.55
N VAL A 282 3.14 -10.59 9.51
CA VAL A 282 2.03 -9.85 10.14
C VAL A 282 1.19 -9.12 9.10
N ASP A 283 1.81 -8.42 8.16
CA ASP A 283 1.12 -7.72 7.07
C ASP A 283 0.15 -8.63 6.30
N ILE A 284 0.64 -9.78 5.85
CA ILE A 284 -0.12 -10.72 5.02
C ILE A 284 -1.16 -11.48 5.82
N ILE A 285 -0.81 -11.97 7.01
CA ILE A 285 -1.74 -12.72 7.87
C ILE A 285 -2.91 -11.83 8.29
N LEU A 286 -2.64 -10.60 8.76
CA LEU A 286 -3.69 -9.68 9.18
C LEU A 286 -4.59 -9.23 8.02
N LEU A 287 -4.00 -8.99 6.84
CA LEU A 287 -4.76 -8.69 5.61
C LEU A 287 -5.74 -9.82 5.30
N HIS A 288 -5.24 -11.05 5.22
CA HIS A 288 -6.04 -12.19 4.75
C HIS A 288 -7.07 -12.64 5.78
N ALA A 289 -6.78 -12.58 7.09
CA ALA A 289 -7.76 -12.87 8.14
C ALA A 289 -9.08 -12.10 7.97
N SER A 290 -9.00 -10.82 7.58
CA SER A 290 -10.18 -9.97 7.33
C SER A 290 -10.72 -10.12 5.90
N ALA A 291 -9.90 -10.51 4.93
CA ALA A 291 -10.33 -10.69 3.55
C ALA A 291 -11.07 -12.01 3.30
N THR A 292 -10.77 -13.06 4.08
CA THR A 292 -11.35 -14.41 3.95
C THR A 292 -12.54 -14.66 4.88
N ASP A 293 -13.12 -13.60 5.47
CA ASP A 293 -14.22 -13.65 6.44
C ASP A 293 -13.90 -14.47 7.73
N LEU A 294 -12.64 -14.88 7.95
CA LEU A 294 -12.19 -15.70 9.09
C LEU A 294 -12.57 -15.09 10.45
N LEU A 295 -12.49 -13.76 10.57
CA LEU A 295 -12.84 -13.02 11.79
C LEU A 295 -14.29 -13.24 12.25
N THR A 296 -15.21 -13.61 11.36
CA THR A 296 -16.61 -13.86 11.72
C THR A 296 -16.84 -15.24 12.35
N THR A 297 -15.80 -16.08 12.38
CA THR A 297 -15.84 -17.46 12.86
C THR A 297 -14.88 -17.71 14.03
N LEU A 298 -14.31 -16.64 14.59
CA LEU A 298 -13.47 -16.63 15.79
C LEU A 298 -14.32 -16.13 16.97
#